data_AF-A0AAN9K3U7-F1
#
_entry.id   AF-A0AAN9K3U7-F1
#
_cell.length_a   1.000
_cell.length_b   1.000
_cell.length_c   1.000
_cell.angle_alpha   90.00
_cell.angle_beta   90.00
_cell.angle_gamma   90.00
#
_symmetry.space_group_name_H-M   'P 1'
#
loop_
_entity.id
_entity.type
_entity.pdbx_description
1 polymer ?
#
loop_
_entity_poly.entity_id
_entity_poly.type
_entity_poly.pdbx_seq_one_letter_code
_entity_poly.pdbx_strand_id
1 'polypeptide(L)'
;MELEPLGLSNEVIELDMMGLGDTDAIDIEHPVDDDEDLVDVDNSPTASAANAVSAIGTHIPEGDTNLEPCQGMEFESEEAAKAFYNSYARRVGFSTRVSKARRSTVDGGIIQREDLHQGNEATTRPSDPQFGSQQSSSTDDDEDVTIEKLTRQLDRARRKCEVYRSNLLSILKDIEEQKLQLSVKVQNVKFGMKD
;
A
#
# COMPACT_ATOMS: atom_id res chain seq x y z
N MET A 1 -33.68 -17.33 -52.89
CA MET A 1 -33.22 -16.27 -51.97
C MET A 1 -31.76 -16.10 -52.26
N GLU A 2 -31.45 -15.07 -53.04
CA GLU A 2 -30.08 -14.70 -53.41
C GLU A 2 -29.44 -14.07 -52.17
N LEU A 3 -28.41 -14.71 -51.62
CA LEU A 3 -27.62 -14.13 -50.54
C LEU A 3 -26.45 -13.43 -51.19
N GLU A 4 -26.49 -12.10 -51.18
CA GLU A 4 -25.44 -11.23 -51.69
C GLU A 4 -24.11 -11.50 -50.97
N PRO A 5 -22.96 -11.46 -51.68
CA PRO A 5 -21.66 -11.47 -51.04
C PRO A 5 -21.38 -10.07 -50.48
N LEU A 6 -21.37 -9.92 -49.16
CA LEU A 6 -20.80 -8.74 -48.52
C LEU A 6 -19.28 -8.79 -48.70
N GLY A 7 -18.82 -8.15 -49.77
CA GLY A 7 -17.44 -7.80 -49.96
C GLY A 7 -17.02 -6.85 -48.84
N LEU A 8 -16.30 -7.38 -47.87
CA LEU A 8 -15.40 -6.58 -47.05
C LEU A 8 -14.03 -6.76 -47.68
N SER A 9 -13.79 -5.88 -48.66
CA SER A 9 -12.48 -5.54 -49.19
C SER A 9 -11.45 -5.46 -48.09
N ASN A 10 -10.20 -5.78 -48.43
CA ASN A 10 -8.99 -5.50 -47.65
C ASN A 10 -8.93 -4.02 -47.22
N GLU A 11 -9.69 -3.64 -46.21
CA GLU A 11 -9.44 -2.43 -45.46
C GLU A 11 -8.32 -2.75 -44.49
N VAL A 12 -7.22 -2.03 -44.67
CA VAL A 12 -6.19 -1.88 -43.66
C VAL A 12 -6.91 -1.46 -42.39
N ILE A 13 -7.01 -2.35 -41.40
CA ILE A 13 -7.55 -1.99 -40.09
C ILE A 13 -6.51 -1.05 -39.49
N GLU A 14 -6.76 0.25 -39.64
CA GLU A 14 -5.94 1.30 -39.09
C GLU A 14 -5.77 1.04 -37.59
N LEU A 15 -4.53 0.78 -37.22
CA LEU A 15 -4.12 0.70 -35.83
C LEU A 15 -4.20 2.13 -35.31
N ASP A 16 -5.30 2.46 -34.61
CA ASP A 16 -5.42 3.73 -33.91
C ASP A 16 -4.36 3.80 -32.79
N MET A 17 -3.19 4.28 -33.23
CA MET A 17 -2.17 4.91 -32.45
C MET A 17 -2.62 6.36 -32.23
N MET A 18 -3.48 6.61 -31.23
CA MET A 18 -3.49 7.86 -30.46
C MET A 18 -4.46 7.83 -29.27
N GLY A 19 -3.88 8.09 -28.10
CA GLY A 19 -4.57 8.36 -26.84
C GLY A 19 -3.55 8.74 -25.76
N LEU A 20 -2.60 9.59 -26.14
CA LEU A 20 -1.61 10.23 -25.26
C LEU A 20 -2.27 11.41 -24.54
N GLY A 21 -1.98 11.56 -23.24
CA GLY A 21 -2.40 12.63 -22.34
C GLY A 21 -3.07 12.02 -21.10
N ASP A 22 -2.42 11.76 -19.98
CA ASP A 22 -1.32 12.48 -19.34
C ASP A 22 -0.11 11.60 -19.01
N THR A 23 1.03 12.28 -19.09
CA THR A 23 2.35 11.90 -18.61
C THR A 23 2.38 11.91 -17.08
N ASP A 24 2.77 10.82 -16.46
CA ASP A 24 3.75 10.86 -15.37
C ASP A 24 4.62 9.61 -15.52
N ALA A 25 5.90 9.88 -15.78
CA ALA A 25 6.90 8.93 -16.18
C ALA A 25 7.10 7.83 -15.14
N ILE A 26 7.32 6.62 -15.62
CA ILE A 26 7.96 5.56 -14.87
C ILE A 26 9.44 5.95 -14.80
N ASP A 27 9.83 6.62 -13.72
CA ASP A 27 11.22 6.99 -13.44
C ASP A 27 11.95 5.72 -12.94
N ILE A 28 12.51 4.96 -13.88
CA ILE A 28 13.46 3.90 -13.60
C ILE A 28 14.82 4.44 -14.01
N GLU A 29 15.48 5.14 -13.09
CA GLU A 29 16.92 5.40 -13.19
C GLU A 29 17.66 4.91 -11.93
N HIS A 30 18.50 3.92 -12.18
CA HIS A 30 19.76 3.58 -11.55
C HIS A 30 20.62 3.06 -12.71
N PRO A 31 21.96 3.10 -12.70
CA PRO A 31 22.92 3.77 -11.81
C PRO A 31 24.01 4.52 -12.62
N VAL A 32 24.85 5.36 -11.99
CA VAL A 32 26.33 5.22 -11.98
C VAL A 32 26.97 6.34 -11.14
N ASP A 33 28.06 5.93 -10.50
CA ASP A 33 28.97 6.64 -9.64
C ASP A 33 29.58 7.90 -10.29
N ASP A 34 29.91 8.92 -9.47
CA ASP A 34 31.25 9.52 -9.41
C ASP A 34 31.30 10.71 -8.44
N ASP A 35 32.26 10.59 -7.52
CA ASP A 35 33.09 11.64 -6.89
C ASP A 35 32.51 12.65 -5.89
N GLU A 36 32.87 12.39 -4.62
CA GLU A 36 33.72 13.26 -3.80
C GLU A 36 33.46 14.78 -3.85
N ASP A 37 32.86 15.32 -2.78
CA ASP A 37 33.35 16.57 -2.22
C ASP A 37 33.20 16.58 -0.69
N LEU A 38 34.37 16.46 -0.06
CA LEU A 38 34.64 16.70 1.34
C LEU A 38 34.27 18.15 1.70
N VAL A 39 33.41 18.34 2.70
CA VAL A 39 33.38 19.59 3.46
C VAL A 39 33.73 19.30 4.91
N ASP A 40 35.03 19.40 5.20
CA ASP A 40 35.58 19.69 6.52
C ASP A 40 35.09 21.08 6.97
N VAL A 41 34.26 21.15 8.02
CA VAL A 41 34.19 22.35 8.87
C VAL A 41 34.01 21.95 10.34
N ASP A 42 35.17 21.83 10.97
CA ASP A 42 35.57 22.15 12.34
C ASP A 42 34.68 21.83 13.56
N ASN A 43 35.37 21.17 14.48
CA ASN A 43 35.05 20.73 15.82
C ASN A 43 35.13 21.89 16.83
N SER A 44 34.18 21.94 17.78
CA SER A 44 34.50 22.43 19.11
C SER A 44 33.64 21.73 20.18
N PRO A 45 34.25 21.10 21.20
CA PRO A 45 33.55 20.56 22.35
C PRO A 45 33.47 21.63 23.44
N THR A 46 32.26 22.12 23.74
CA THR A 46 32.05 22.90 24.97
C THR A 46 31.43 22.02 26.02
N ALA A 47 32.29 21.35 26.78
CA ALA A 47 31.93 20.85 28.10
C ALA A 47 31.55 22.04 28.99
N SER A 48 30.30 22.08 29.46
CA SER A 48 29.92 22.86 30.64
C SER A 48 29.26 21.94 31.64
N ALA A 49 30.00 21.76 32.72
CA ALA A 49 29.72 20.90 33.84
C ALA A 49 28.39 21.19 34.56
N ALA A 50 27.92 20.12 35.20
CA ALA A 50 27.25 20.08 36.48
C ALA A 50 25.80 20.58 36.54
N ASN A 51 24.87 19.61 36.48
CA ASN A 51 23.94 19.49 37.61
C ASN A 51 23.78 18.00 37.98
N ALA A 52 24.60 17.58 38.95
CA ALA A 52 24.52 16.28 39.56
C ALA A 52 23.82 16.40 40.92
N VAL A 53 22.60 15.84 41.02
CA VAL A 53 22.06 15.24 42.25
C VAL A 53 21.07 14.16 41.80
N SER A 54 21.50 12.91 41.61
CA SER A 54 21.51 11.81 42.60
C SER A 54 20.11 11.56 43.20
N ALA A 55 19.47 10.39 43.12
CA ALA A 55 19.80 9.07 42.62
C ALA A 55 18.47 8.30 42.45
N ILE A 56 18.40 7.41 41.47
CA ILE A 56 17.93 6.01 41.54
C ILE A 56 17.78 5.54 40.09
N GLY A 57 18.59 4.55 39.74
CA GLY A 57 18.90 4.19 38.37
C GLY A 57 17.80 3.45 37.63
N THR A 58 17.73 3.74 36.34
CA THR A 58 17.73 2.72 35.30
C THR A 58 18.33 3.37 34.06
N HIS A 59 19.45 2.83 33.59
CA HIS A 59 19.95 3.03 32.23
C HIS A 59 18.80 3.00 31.20
N ILE A 60 18.62 4.07 30.45
CA ILE A 60 17.88 4.01 29.19
C ILE A 60 18.97 4.25 28.15
N PRO A 61 19.30 3.27 27.29
CA PRO A 61 20.27 3.51 26.24
C PRO A 61 19.73 4.65 25.36
N GLU A 62 20.45 5.77 25.35
CA GLU A 62 20.24 6.94 24.51
C GLU A 62 20.61 6.60 23.05
N GLY A 63 19.89 5.63 22.46
CA GLY A 63 19.92 5.32 21.04
C GLY A 63 18.54 5.55 20.46
N ASP A 64 18.38 6.66 19.74
CA ASP A 64 17.24 6.99 18.88
C ASP A 64 15.86 7.06 19.56
N THR A 65 15.72 7.95 20.54
CA THR A 65 14.43 8.28 21.18
C THR A 65 13.44 9.00 20.25
N ASN A 66 13.62 8.97 18.93
CA ASN A 66 12.71 9.57 17.95
C ASN A 66 11.76 8.58 17.24
N LEU A 67 11.89 7.28 17.50
CA LEU A 67 11.10 6.25 16.81
C LEU A 67 9.60 6.35 17.17
N GLU A 68 8.74 6.39 16.15
CA GLU A 68 7.29 6.26 16.32
C GLU A 68 6.92 4.77 16.48
N PRO A 69 6.00 4.41 17.40
CA PRO A 69 5.53 3.04 17.52
C PRO A 69 4.88 2.56 16.23
N CYS A 70 5.34 1.46 15.68
CA CYS A 70 4.76 0.83 14.49
C CYS A 70 4.29 -0.60 14.79
N GLN A 71 3.35 -1.09 13.98
CA GLN A 71 2.82 -2.45 14.15
C GLN A 71 3.91 -3.48 13.88
N GLY A 72 4.00 -4.50 14.74
CA GLY A 72 5.02 -5.56 14.63
C GLY A 72 6.34 -5.24 15.33
N MET A 73 6.42 -4.13 16.09
CA MET A 73 7.55 -3.92 17.01
C MET A 73 7.58 -5.01 18.07
N GLU A 74 8.70 -5.74 18.13
CA GLU A 74 8.97 -6.76 19.13
C GLU A 74 9.94 -6.21 20.18
N PHE A 75 9.76 -6.63 21.43
CA PHE A 75 10.62 -6.24 22.54
C PHE A 75 11.17 -7.48 23.21
N GLU A 76 12.43 -7.40 23.61
CA GLU A 76 13.13 -8.48 24.33
C GLU A 76 12.53 -8.75 25.71
N SER A 77 11.79 -7.78 26.27
CA SER A 77 11.07 -7.91 27.54
C SER A 77 9.85 -6.98 27.62
N GLU A 78 8.90 -7.33 28.49
CA GLU A 78 7.75 -6.46 28.82
C GLU A 78 8.21 -5.12 29.40
N GLU A 79 9.27 -5.12 30.22
CA GLU A 79 9.87 -3.91 30.80
C GLU A 79 10.39 -2.97 29.70
N ALA A 80 11.06 -3.51 28.67
CA ALA A 80 11.54 -2.74 27.53
C ALA A 80 10.39 -2.14 26.70
N ALA A 81 9.35 -2.93 26.43
CA ALA A 81 8.14 -2.44 25.77
C ALA A 81 7.51 -1.30 26.55
N LYS A 82 7.32 -1.49 27.86
CA LYS A 82 6.73 -0.49 28.75
C LYS A 82 7.56 0.80 28.78
N ALA A 83 8.88 0.71 28.87
CA ALA A 83 9.76 1.87 28.87
C ALA A 83 9.66 2.67 27.57
N PHE A 84 9.67 1.98 26.43
CA PHE A 84 9.53 2.59 25.11
C PHE A 84 8.20 3.33 24.94
N TYR A 85 7.07 2.70 25.26
CA TYR A 85 5.76 3.36 25.13
C TYR A 85 5.59 4.50 26.13
N ASN A 86 6.16 4.40 27.34
CA ASN A 86 6.17 5.49 28.31
C ASN A 86 7.00 6.69 27.82
N SER A 87 8.17 6.46 27.21
CA SER A 87 9.00 7.53 26.67
C SER A 87 8.34 8.20 25.46
N TYR A 88 7.74 7.42 24.56
CA TYR A 88 6.95 7.93 23.44
C TYR A 88 5.75 8.76 23.91
N ALA A 89 4.95 8.24 24.84
CA ALA A 89 3.79 8.94 25.36
C ALA A 89 4.18 10.29 25.96
N ARG A 90 5.24 10.32 26.78
CA ARG A 90 5.78 11.56 27.35
C ARG A 90 6.23 12.55 26.26
N ARG A 91 6.90 12.06 25.21
CA ARG A 91 7.37 12.89 24.09
C ARG A 91 6.22 13.49 23.29
N VAL A 92 5.12 12.76 23.09
CA VAL A 92 3.94 13.22 22.34
C VAL A 92 2.91 13.95 23.24
N GLY A 93 3.14 13.99 24.56
CA GLY A 93 2.35 14.78 25.50
C GLY A 93 1.16 14.04 26.13
N PHE A 94 1.18 12.70 26.16
CA PHE A 94 0.19 11.89 26.86
C PHE A 94 0.83 10.89 27.84
N SER A 95 0.01 10.17 28.59
CA SER A 95 0.45 9.18 29.59
C SER A 95 -0.12 7.81 29.24
N THR A 96 0.69 6.76 29.41
CA THR A 96 0.20 5.39 29.33
C THR A 96 -0.43 4.99 30.67
N ARG A 97 -1.55 4.27 30.63
CA ARG A 97 -2.21 3.69 31.82
C ARG A 97 -2.50 2.22 31.59
N VAL A 98 -2.26 1.39 32.61
CA VAL A 98 -2.67 -0.02 32.59
C VAL A 98 -4.04 -0.11 33.26
N SER A 99 -5.10 -0.22 32.47
CA SER A 99 -6.45 -0.48 33.00
C SER A 99 -6.62 -1.98 33.21
N LYS A 100 -7.09 -2.37 34.40
CA LYS A 100 -7.52 -3.75 34.62
C LYS A 100 -8.99 -3.87 34.20
N ALA A 101 -9.35 -5.04 33.70
CA ALA A 101 -10.68 -5.29 33.14
C ALA A 101 -11.23 -6.61 33.68
N ARG A 102 -12.52 -6.61 34.02
CA ARG A 102 -13.27 -7.83 34.33
C ARG A 102 -13.98 -8.33 33.07
N ARG A 103 -13.86 -9.62 32.84
CA ARG A 103 -14.44 -10.31 31.68
C ARG A 103 -15.64 -11.16 32.10
N SER A 104 -16.60 -11.29 31.19
CA SER A 104 -17.70 -12.23 31.26
C SER A 104 -17.15 -13.63 31.42
N THR A 105 -17.70 -14.39 32.36
CA THR A 105 -17.39 -15.82 32.48
C THR A 105 -18.09 -16.65 31.40
N VAL A 106 -19.08 -16.08 30.72
CA VAL A 106 -19.88 -16.78 29.71
C VAL A 106 -19.25 -16.63 28.32
N ASP A 107 -18.90 -15.40 27.94
CA ASP A 107 -18.44 -15.08 26.57
C ASP A 107 -17.02 -14.48 26.51
N GLY A 108 -16.35 -14.30 27.65
CA GLY A 108 -15.01 -13.71 27.72
C GLY A 108 -14.93 -12.21 27.37
N GLY A 109 -16.03 -11.59 26.93
CA GLY A 109 -16.11 -10.16 26.63
C GLY A 109 -15.88 -9.28 27.86
N ILE A 110 -15.29 -8.10 27.68
CA ILE A 110 -15.03 -7.16 28.78
C ILE A 110 -16.36 -6.55 29.25
N ILE A 111 -16.79 -6.83 30.48
CA ILE A 111 -18.02 -6.28 31.07
C ILE A 111 -17.72 -5.01 31.89
N GLN A 112 -16.52 -4.89 32.44
CA GLN A 112 -16.15 -3.75 33.28
C GLN A 112 -14.67 -3.38 33.08
N ARG A 113 -14.39 -2.10 32.85
CA ARG A 113 -13.05 -1.52 32.94
C ARG A 113 -12.96 -0.72 34.24
N GLU A 114 -11.96 -1.02 35.06
CA GLU A 114 -11.64 -0.19 36.22
C GLU A 114 -10.64 0.87 35.78
N ASP A 115 -11.09 2.13 35.81
CA ASP A 115 -10.23 3.28 35.55
C ASP A 115 -9.35 3.49 36.79
N LEU A 116 -8.16 2.89 36.78
CA LEU A 116 -7.14 3.18 37.78
C LEU A 116 -6.75 4.66 37.65
N HIS A 117 -7.29 5.49 38.54
CA HIS A 117 -6.77 6.81 38.84
C HIS A 117 -5.47 6.65 39.65
N GLN A 118 -4.40 6.18 39.00
CA GLN A 118 -3.06 6.26 39.59
C GLN A 118 -2.56 7.68 39.34
N GLY A 119 -2.97 8.60 40.22
CA GLY A 119 -2.51 9.99 40.20
C GLY A 119 -1.04 10.07 40.60
N ASN A 120 -0.22 10.65 39.73
CA ASN A 120 0.97 11.38 40.13
C ASN A 120 0.64 12.88 40.02
N GLU A 121 0.85 13.59 41.12
CA GLU A 121 0.51 15.00 41.30
C GLU A 121 1.32 15.89 40.35
N ALA A 122 0.63 16.53 39.41
CA ALA A 122 1.09 17.76 38.79
C ALA A 122 -0.06 18.76 38.84
N THR A 123 0.05 19.71 39.78
CA THR A 123 -0.76 20.90 39.95
C THR A 123 -1.13 21.55 38.61
N THR A 124 -2.39 21.43 38.16
CA THR A 124 -3.02 22.43 37.28
C THR A 124 -4.52 22.52 37.57
N ARG A 125 -5.02 23.74 37.57
CA ARG A 125 -6.30 24.25 38.12
C ARG A 125 -7.53 23.62 37.45
N PRO A 126 -8.69 23.53 38.13
CA PRO A 126 -9.92 23.02 37.51
C PRO A 126 -10.47 24.11 36.57
N SER A 127 -10.49 23.83 35.28
CA SER A 127 -11.33 24.53 34.30
C SER A 127 -12.29 23.51 33.73
N ASP A 128 -13.57 23.87 33.70
CA ASP A 128 -14.71 23.05 33.32
C ASP A 128 -14.51 22.27 32.01
N PRO A 129 -14.95 21.00 31.90
CA PRO A 129 -15.15 20.38 30.60
C PRO A 129 -16.57 20.68 30.12
N GLN A 130 -16.72 21.85 29.50
CA GLN A 130 -17.76 22.08 28.50
C GLN A 130 -17.19 21.66 27.13
N PHE A 131 -17.86 20.66 26.54
CA PHE A 131 -18.00 20.49 25.08
C PHE A 131 -16.78 19.97 24.29
N GLY A 132 -17.03 19.03 23.37
CA GLY A 132 -16.08 18.70 22.32
C GLY A 132 -16.13 17.26 21.83
N SER A 133 -17.24 16.89 21.18
CA SER A 133 -17.21 15.79 20.21
C SER A 133 -16.28 16.21 19.07
N GLN A 134 -15.14 15.55 18.89
CA GLN A 134 -14.25 15.72 17.74
C GLN A 134 -13.73 14.32 17.37
N GLN A 135 -14.34 13.71 16.36
CA GLN A 135 -13.84 13.71 14.98
C GLN A 135 -12.73 12.67 14.77
N SER A 136 -13.15 11.43 14.48
CA SER A 136 -12.39 10.51 13.63
C SER A 136 -12.80 10.77 12.19
N SER A 137 -12.09 11.65 11.49
CA SER A 137 -12.30 11.94 10.07
C SER A 137 -10.94 12.04 9.39
N SER A 138 -10.63 11.11 8.48
CA SER A 138 -9.97 11.37 7.17
C SER A 138 -9.14 10.20 6.59
N THR A 139 -8.76 9.16 7.34
CA THR A 139 -7.83 8.13 6.80
C THR A 139 -8.50 6.93 6.12
N ASP A 140 -9.69 6.52 6.56
CA ASP A 140 -10.42 5.39 5.92
C ASP A 140 -10.82 5.72 4.48
N ASP A 141 -11.17 6.99 4.21
CA ASP A 141 -11.61 7.43 2.89
C ASP A 141 -10.49 7.34 1.84
N ASP A 142 -9.22 7.51 2.22
CA ASP A 142 -8.07 7.47 1.32
C ASP A 142 -7.76 6.03 0.82
N GLU A 143 -7.95 5.04 1.68
CA GLU A 143 -7.82 3.63 1.31
C GLU A 143 -8.93 3.21 0.35
N ASP A 144 -10.17 3.63 0.61
CA ASP A 144 -11.32 3.38 -0.26
C ASP A 144 -11.14 4.01 -1.66
N VAL A 145 -10.60 5.23 -1.75
CA VAL A 145 -10.24 5.86 -3.04
C VAL A 145 -9.17 5.07 -3.78
N THR A 146 -8.20 4.51 -3.05
CA THR A 146 -7.14 3.68 -3.62
C THR A 146 -7.70 2.36 -4.17
N ILE A 147 -8.61 1.72 -3.43
CA ILE A 147 -9.32 0.51 -3.86
C ILE A 147 -10.11 0.79 -5.15
N GLU A 148 -10.84 1.91 -5.22
CA GLU A 148 -11.59 2.28 -6.42
C GLU A 148 -10.65 2.51 -7.61
N LYS A 149 -9.54 3.22 -7.39
CA LYS A 149 -8.54 3.50 -8.43
C LYS A 149 -7.94 2.21 -9.00
N LEU A 150 -7.55 1.27 -8.14
CA LEU A 150 -6.97 -0.01 -8.55
C LEU A 150 -8.01 -0.89 -9.24
N THR A 151 -9.24 -0.94 -8.72
CA THR A 151 -10.36 -1.66 -9.36
C THR A 151 -10.58 -1.16 -10.79
N ARG A 152 -10.59 0.16 -10.97
CA ARG A 152 -10.76 0.77 -12.29
C ARG A 152 -9.60 0.45 -13.25
N GLN A 153 -8.36 0.40 -12.75
CA GLN A 153 -7.20 -0.01 -13.56
C GLN A 153 -7.27 -1.48 -13.97
N LEU A 154 -7.64 -2.34 -13.02
CA LEU A 154 -7.81 -3.76 -13.25
C LEU A 154 -8.90 -4.03 -14.30
N ASP A 155 -10.02 -3.30 -14.25
CA ASP A 155 -11.07 -3.42 -15.24
C ASP A 155 -10.64 -2.93 -16.63
N ARG A 156 -9.82 -1.88 -16.73
CA ARG A 156 -9.23 -1.47 -18.03
C ARG A 156 -8.34 -2.56 -18.60
N ALA A 157 -7.46 -3.12 -17.78
CA ALA A 157 -6.57 -4.21 -18.20
C ALA A 157 -7.37 -5.44 -18.63
N ARG A 158 -8.40 -5.84 -17.87
CA ARG A 158 -9.30 -6.95 -18.22
C ARG A 158 -9.99 -6.74 -19.56
N ARG A 159 -10.56 -5.56 -19.81
CA ARG A 159 -11.20 -5.25 -21.11
C ARG A 159 -10.21 -5.38 -22.27
N LYS A 160 -8.99 -4.89 -22.09
CA LYS A 160 -7.93 -5.00 -23.10
C LYS A 160 -7.54 -6.45 -23.37
N CYS A 161 -7.40 -7.26 -22.31
CA CYS A 161 -7.14 -8.69 -22.43
C CYS A 161 -8.28 -9.43 -23.14
N GLU A 162 -9.54 -9.08 -22.88
CA GLU A 162 -10.69 -9.70 -23.55
C GLU A 162 -10.69 -9.43 -25.05
N VAL A 163 -10.36 -8.19 -25.46
CA VAL A 163 -10.22 -7.84 -26.88
C VAL A 163 -9.09 -8.65 -27.52
N TYR A 164 -7.92 -8.73 -26.91
CA TYR A 164 -6.82 -9.55 -27.44
C TYR A 164 -7.17 -11.02 -27.54
N ARG A 165 -7.87 -11.56 -26.53
CA ARG A 165 -8.36 -12.94 -26.53
C ARG A 165 -9.32 -13.19 -27.68
N SER A 166 -10.31 -12.30 -27.88
CA SER A 166 -11.28 -12.41 -28.97
C SER A 166 -10.60 -12.36 -30.34
N ASN A 167 -9.69 -11.41 -30.54
CA ASN A 167 -8.96 -11.25 -31.81
C ASN A 167 -8.11 -12.49 -32.13
N LEU A 168 -7.38 -13.01 -31.13
CA LEU A 168 -6.58 -14.21 -31.31
C LEU A 168 -7.46 -15.41 -31.68
N LEU A 169 -8.58 -15.59 -30.98
CA LEU A 169 -9.53 -16.67 -31.29
C LEU A 169 -10.10 -16.56 -32.71
N SER A 170 -10.39 -15.34 -33.17
CA SER A 170 -10.85 -15.11 -34.54
C SER A 170 -9.79 -15.53 -35.56
N ILE A 171 -8.55 -15.06 -35.41
CA ILE A 171 -7.45 -15.38 -36.32
C ILE A 171 -7.19 -16.90 -36.36
N LEU A 172 -7.16 -17.55 -35.21
CA LEU A 172 -6.94 -19.00 -35.13
C LEU A 172 -8.05 -19.78 -35.83
N LYS A 173 -9.30 -19.34 -35.66
CA LYS A 173 -10.47 -19.92 -36.34
C LYS A 173 -10.37 -19.76 -37.86
N ASP A 174 -9.99 -18.57 -38.32
CA ASP A 174 -9.85 -18.29 -39.76
C ASP A 174 -8.75 -19.16 -40.39
N ILE A 175 -7.62 -19.34 -39.70
CA ILE A 175 -6.53 -20.22 -40.14
C ILE A 175 -7.01 -21.67 -40.24
N GLU A 176 -7.73 -22.17 -39.24
CA GLU A 176 -8.25 -23.53 -39.23
C GLU A 176 -9.23 -23.77 -40.38
N GLU A 177 -10.13 -22.82 -40.63
CA GLU A 177 -11.09 -22.87 -41.73
C GLU A 177 -10.38 -22.86 -43.09
N GLN A 178 -9.42 -21.95 -43.28
CA GLN A 178 -8.64 -21.88 -44.52
C GLN A 178 -7.85 -23.17 -44.78
N LYS A 179 -7.26 -23.76 -43.73
CA LYS A 179 -6.57 -25.06 -43.80
C LYS A 179 -7.52 -26.16 -44.26
N LEU A 180 -8.73 -26.21 -43.70
CA LEU A 180 -9.73 -27.22 -44.08
C LEU A 180 -10.19 -27.02 -45.53
N GLN A 181 -10.51 -25.79 -45.93
CA GLN A 181 -10.89 -25.47 -47.32
C GLN A 181 -9.81 -25.88 -48.33
N LEU A 182 -8.54 -25.59 -48.02
CA LEU A 182 -7.43 -25.95 -48.89
C LEU A 182 -7.29 -27.48 -49.01
N SER A 183 -7.43 -28.20 -47.91
CA SER A 183 -7.41 -29.68 -47.90
C SER A 183 -8.48 -30.26 -48.83
N VAL A 184 -9.72 -29.75 -48.73
CA VAL A 184 -10.83 -30.17 -49.60
C VAL A 184 -10.53 -29.86 -51.07
N LYS A 185 -10.03 -28.65 -51.37
CA LYS A 185 -9.67 -28.27 -52.75
C LYS A 185 -8.57 -29.16 -53.33
N VAL A 186 -7.51 -29.43 -52.56
CA VAL A 186 -6.41 -30.33 -52.97
C VAL A 186 -6.93 -31.74 -53.21
N GLN A 187 -7.79 -32.24 -52.32
CA GLN A 187 -8.38 -33.56 -52.46
C GLN A 187 -9.28 -33.66 -53.70
N ASN A 188 -10.08 -32.64 -53.99
CA ASN A 188 -10.90 -32.58 -55.20
C ASN A 188 -10.05 -32.61 -56.48
N VAL A 189 -8.96 -31.84 -56.53
CA VAL A 189 -8.02 -31.86 -57.67
C VAL A 189 -7.38 -33.24 -57.82
N LYS A 190 -6.91 -33.85 -56.72
CA LYS A 190 -6.32 -35.19 -56.73
C LYS A 190 -7.30 -36.25 -57.24
N PHE A 191 -8.57 -36.15 -56.87
CA PHE A 191 -9.60 -37.06 -57.38
C PHE A 191 -9.89 -36.81 -58.86
N GLY A 192 -9.95 -35.56 -59.31
CA GLY A 192 -10.18 -35.21 -60.72
C GLY A 192 -9.02 -35.58 -61.67
N MET A 193 -7.82 -35.85 -61.15
CA MET A 193 -6.69 -36.35 -61.94
C MET A 193 -6.64 -37.89 -62.05
N LYS A 194 -7.58 -38.60 -61.42
CA LYS A 194 -7.59 -40.06 -61.35
C LYS A 194 -8.54 -40.72 -62.37
N ASP A 195 -9.12 -39.90 -63.24
CA ASP A 195 -9.85 -40.27 -64.47
C ASP A 195 -8.97 -39.97 -65.69
#